data_AF-I4CAT4-F1
#
_entry.id   AF-I4CAT4-F1
#
_cell.length_a   1.000
_cell.length_b   1.000
_cell.length_c   1.000
_cell.angle_alpha   90.00
_cell.angle_beta   90.00
_cell.angle_gamma   90.00
#
_symmetry.space_group_name_H-M   'P 1'
#
loop_
_entity.id
_entity.type
_entity.pdbx_description
1 polymer ?
#
loop_
_entity_poly.entity_id
_entity_poly.type
_entity_poly.pdbx_seq_one_letter_code
_entity_poly.pdbx_strand_id
1 'polypeptide(L)'
;MKDVMMTFMRTTLSIDDDVIERAKAIAAKLRRPFRAVVNDALRAGLDQMEKPARKRAYRTEPHAMGLRSGRNLDNIQELLAQIEGEDFR
;
A
#
# COMPACT_ATOMS: atom_id res chain seq x y z
N MET A 1 -0.34 -4.95 34.04
CA MET A 1 0.30 -3.83 33.30
C MET A 1 -0.70 -2.70 33.25
N LYS A 2 -0.48 -1.75 34.16
CA LYS A 2 -1.15 -0.49 34.49
C LYS A 2 -2.39 -0.13 33.65
N ASP A 3 -3.54 -0.28 34.30
CA ASP A 3 -4.68 0.62 34.22
C ASP A 3 -4.22 2.08 34.14
N VAL A 4 -4.19 2.62 32.92
CA VAL A 4 -4.25 4.07 32.73
C VAL A 4 -5.69 4.46 33.00
N MET A 5 -5.96 4.78 34.27
CA MET A 5 -6.60 6.03 34.67
C MET A 5 -7.32 6.71 33.50
N MET A 6 -8.57 6.30 33.29
CA MET A 6 -9.45 6.80 32.25
C MET A 6 -9.77 8.28 32.51
N THR A 7 -8.88 9.19 32.09
CA THR A 7 -9.22 10.59 31.89
C THR A 7 -10.14 10.65 30.68
N PHE A 8 -11.42 10.39 30.91
CA PHE A 8 -12.44 10.49 29.87
C PHE A 8 -12.73 11.96 29.58
N MET A 9 -12.00 12.52 28.62
CA MET A 9 -12.35 13.84 28.09
C MET A 9 -13.66 13.74 27.29
N ARG A 10 -14.57 14.69 27.51
CA ARG A 10 -15.77 14.86 26.67
C ARG A 10 -15.39 15.79 25.53
N THR A 11 -15.41 15.27 24.32
CA THR A 11 -15.15 16.00 23.09
C THR A 11 -16.41 16.05 22.25
N THR A 12 -16.69 17.20 21.64
CA THR A 12 -17.72 17.34 20.62
C THR A 12 -17.02 17.42 19.28
N LEU A 13 -17.29 16.46 18.40
CA LEU A 13 -16.75 16.41 17.04
C LEU A 13 -17.92 16.41 16.07
N SER A 14 -17.86 17.26 15.05
CA SER A 14 -18.79 17.17 13.92
C SER A 14 -18.39 15.98 13.06
N ILE A 15 -19.33 15.08 12.79
CA ILE A 15 -19.12 13.86 12.01
C ILE A 15 -20.29 13.77 11.03
N ASP A 16 -20.01 13.34 9.80
CA ASP A 16 -21.02 13.19 8.75
C ASP A 16 -22.12 12.18 9.16
N ASP A 17 -23.34 12.40 8.65
CA ASP A 17 -24.52 11.62 9.02
C ASP A 17 -24.34 10.13 8.73
N ASP A 18 -23.74 9.79 7.58
CA ASP A 18 -23.51 8.41 7.15
C ASP A 18 -22.54 7.66 8.09
N VAL A 19 -21.53 8.36 8.61
CA VAL A 19 -20.57 7.81 9.57
C VAL A 19 -21.24 7.56 10.92
N ILE A 20 -22.08 8.49 11.39
CA ILE A 20 -22.85 8.32 12.64
C ILE A 20 -23.82 7.13 12.52
N GLU A 21 -24.54 7.01 11.41
CA GLU A 21 -25.47 5.91 11.16
C GLU A 21 -24.76 4.56 11.15
N ARG A 22 -23.64 4.45 10.43
CA ARG A 22 -22.80 3.23 10.40
C ARG A 22 -22.28 2.87 11.79
N ALA A 23 -21.76 3.84 12.54
CA ALA A 23 -21.25 3.59 13.89
C ALA A 23 -22.36 3.13 14.85
N LYS A 24 -23.57 3.70 14.77
CA LYS A 24 -24.74 3.25 15.55
C LYS A 24 -25.15 1.84 15.19
N ALA A 25 -25.20 1.50 13.90
CA ALA A 25 -25.55 0.15 13.43
C ALA A 25 -24.54 -0.89 13.93
N ILE A 26 -23.23 -0.59 13.87
CA ILE A 26 -22.18 -1.45 14.40
C ILE A 26 -22.31 -1.61 15.91
N ALA A 27 -22.55 -0.53 16.66
CA ALA A 27 -22.74 -0.59 18.10
C ALA A 27 -23.94 -1.47 18.50
N ALA A 28 -25.06 -1.34 17.79
CA ALA A 28 -26.23 -2.19 17.99
C ALA A 28 -25.92 -3.66 17.68
N LYS A 29 -25.26 -3.95 16.55
CA LYS A 29 -24.87 -5.30 16.15
C LYS A 29 -23.93 -5.97 17.16
N LEU A 30 -22.96 -5.22 17.67
CA LEU A 30 -21.98 -5.72 18.64
C LEU A 30 -22.49 -5.70 20.08
N ARG A 31 -23.64 -5.07 20.36
CA ARG A 31 -24.18 -4.81 21.71
C ARG A 31 -23.15 -4.12 22.62
N ARG A 32 -22.41 -3.17 22.07
CA ARG A 32 -21.38 -2.39 22.78
C ARG A 32 -21.78 -0.91 22.89
N PRO A 33 -21.33 -0.19 23.93
CA PRO A 33 -21.58 1.25 24.03
C PRO A 33 -21.05 2.00 22.80
N PHE A 34 -21.85 2.92 22.25
CA PHE A 34 -21.50 3.71 21.06
C PHE A 34 -20.12 4.35 21.17
N ARG A 35 -19.81 4.98 22.32
CA ARG A 35 -18.50 5.58 22.60
C ARG A 35 -17.34 4.59 22.46
N ALA A 36 -17.51 3.37 22.96
CA ALA A 36 -16.46 2.35 22.89
C ALA A 36 -16.20 1.95 21.43
N VAL A 37 -17.27 1.77 20.66
CA VAL A 37 -17.18 1.45 19.23
C VAL A 37 -16.53 2.57 18.43
N VAL A 38 -16.93 3.83 18.67
CA VAL A 38 -16.32 4.99 18.01
C VAL A 38 -14.84 5.10 18.35
N ASN A 39 -14.46 4.97 19.62
CA ASN A 39 -13.06 5.04 20.03
C ASN A 39 -12.22 3.91 19.40
N ASP A 40 -12.74 2.68 19.35
CA ASP A 40 -12.02 1.56 18.73
C ASP A 40 -11.87 1.76 17.22
N ALA A 41 -12.93 2.24 16.55
CA ALA A 41 -12.89 2.55 15.13
C ALA A 41 -11.89 3.66 14.81
N LEU A 42 -11.85 4.73 15.62
CA LEU A 42 -10.88 5.81 15.47
C LEU A 42 -9.44 5.32 15.65
N ARG A 43 -9.16 4.50 16.68
CA ARG A 43 -7.82 3.91 16.86
C ARG A 43 -7.41 3.07 15.66
N ALA A 44 -8.28 2.17 15.20
CA ALA A 44 -8.01 1.33 14.04
C ALA A 44 -7.85 2.14 12.73
N GLY A 45 -8.54 3.28 12.61
CA GLY A 45 -8.39 4.22 11.51
C GLY A 45 -7.05 4.95 11.54
N LEU A 46 -6.67 5.49 12.71
CA LEU A 46 -5.37 6.15 12.92
C LEU A 46 -4.20 5.21 12.65
N ASP A 47 -4.27 3.96 13.15
CA ASP A 47 -3.27 2.92 12.87
C ASP A 47 -3.14 2.62 11.37
N GLN A 48 -4.21 2.78 10.60
CA GLN A 48 -4.18 2.60 9.14
C GLN A 48 -3.62 3.82 8.41
N MET A 49 -3.90 5.03 8.90
CA MET A 49 -3.38 6.27 8.34
C MET A 49 -1.87 6.42 8.55
N GLU A 50 -1.35 5.92 9.67
CA GLU A 50 0.09 5.94 9.97
C GLU A 50 0.87 4.88 9.18
N LYS A 51 0.20 3.84 8.67
CA LYS A 51 0.87 2.80 7.89
C LYS A 51 1.38 3.41 6.57
N PRO A 52 2.67 3.22 6.23
CA PRO A 52 3.18 3.66 4.95
C PRO A 52 2.36 3.01 3.84
N ALA A 53 1.99 3.80 2.83
CA ALA A 53 1.24 3.31 1.68
C ALA A 53 1.90 2.02 1.16
N ARG A 54 1.10 0.97 0.98
CA ARG A 54 1.60 -0.35 0.61
C ARG A 54 2.25 -0.28 -0.76
N LYS A 55 3.55 0.00 -0.81
CA LYS A 55 4.34 -0.02 -2.04
C LYS A 55 4.43 -1.47 -2.48
N ARG A 56 3.73 -1.82 -3.56
CA ARG A 56 3.96 -3.10 -4.22
C ARG A 56 5.40 -3.07 -4.71
N ALA A 57 6.20 -4.07 -4.32
CA ALA A 57 7.54 -4.22 -4.85
C ALA A 57 7.47 -4.22 -6.37
N TYR A 58 8.25 -3.36 -7.02
CA TYR A 58 8.35 -3.34 -8.47
C TYR A 58 8.83 -4.72 -8.94
N ARG A 59 8.09 -5.32 -9.87
CA ARG A 59 8.47 -6.58 -10.52
C ARG A 59 8.39 -6.36 -12.02
N THR A 60 9.50 -6.59 -12.70
CA THR A 60 9.54 -6.69 -14.16
C THR A 60 9.17 -8.12 -14.53
N GLU A 61 8.25 -8.30 -15.49
CA GLU A 61 7.99 -9.59 -16.12
C GLU A 61 8.93 -9.71 -17.33
N PRO A 62 10.05 -10.47 -17.24
CA PRO A 62 10.97 -10.60 -18.34
C PRO A 62 10.35 -11.46 -19.44
N HIS A 63 10.57 -11.04 -20.70
CA HIS A 63 10.25 -11.88 -21.85
C HIS A 63 11.53 -12.54 -22.36
N ALA A 64 11.50 -13.87 -22.51
CA ALA A 64 12.62 -14.64 -23.03
C ALA A 64 12.76 -14.41 -24.54
N MET A 65 13.48 -13.35 -24.94
CA MET A 65 13.73 -13.05 -26.35
C MET A 65 14.78 -13.96 -27.01
N GLY A 66 15.60 -14.65 -26.21
CA GLY A 66 16.75 -15.41 -26.70
C GLY A 66 17.82 -14.52 -27.34
N LEU A 67 18.95 -15.12 -27.68
CA LEU A 67 19.98 -14.47 -28.48
C LEU A 67 19.71 -14.76 -29.96
N ARG A 68 19.81 -13.74 -30.82
CA ARG A 68 19.70 -13.95 -32.28
C ARG A 68 20.87 -14.83 -32.75
N SER A 69 20.58 -15.80 -33.61
CA SER A 69 21.58 -16.70 -34.18
C SER A 69 22.73 -15.93 -34.82
N GLY A 70 23.97 -16.41 -34.61
CA GLY A 70 25.18 -15.78 -35.13
C GLY A 70 25.71 -14.59 -34.31
N ARG A 71 25.02 -14.19 -33.24
CA ARG A 71 25.52 -13.18 -32.30
C ARG A 71 26.27 -13.84 -31.15
N ASN A 72 27.45 -13.34 -30.85
CA ASN A 72 28.24 -13.75 -29.70
C ASN A 72 28.39 -12.57 -28.73
N LEU A 73 27.91 -12.71 -27.50
CA LEU A 73 28.02 -11.67 -26.48
C LEU A 73 29.43 -11.56 -25.88
N ASP A 74 30.25 -12.60 -26.02
CA ASP A 74 31.63 -12.64 -25.51
C ASP A 74 32.63 -11.99 -26.49
N ASN A 75 32.21 -11.75 -27.74
CA ASN A 75 32.99 -11.00 -28.74
C ASN A 75 32.32 -9.66 -29.07
N ILE A 76 32.55 -8.67 -28.20
CA ILE A 76 31.90 -7.35 -28.27
C ILE A 76 32.19 -6.64 -29.59
N GLN A 77 33.42 -6.74 -30.13
CA GLN A 77 33.82 -6.06 -31.36
C GLN A 77 33.01 -6.54 -32.57
N GLU A 78 32.89 -7.86 -32.73
CA GLU A 78 32.09 -8.47 -33.79
C GLU A 78 30.59 -8.19 -33.61
N LEU A 79 30.11 -8.25 -32.36
CA LEU A 79 28.72 -7.95 -32.04
C LEU A 79 28.33 -6.51 -32.42
N LEU A 80 29.20 -5.53 -32.13
CA LEU A 80 28.98 -4.13 -32.50
C LEU A 80 28.94 -3.96 -34.02
N ALA A 81 29.89 -4.55 -34.75
CA ALA A 81 29.91 -4.53 -36.21
C ALA A 81 28.61 -5.11 -36.83
N GLN A 82 28.08 -6.20 -36.26
CA GLN A 82 26.82 -6.81 -36.70
C GLN A 82 25.56 -5.97 -36.36
N ILE A 83 25.62 -5.11 -35.34
CA ILE A 83 24.49 -4.29 -34.87
C ILE A 83 24.46 -2.92 -35.53
N GLU A 84 25.62 -2.28 -35.69
CA GLU A 84 25.75 -0.91 -36.19
C GLU A 84 25.69 -0.82 -37.73
N GLY A 85 25.98 -1.93 -38.43
CA GLY A 85 26.01 -1.99 -39.91
C GLY A 85 27.27 -1.35 -40.50
N GLU A 86 27.58 -1.65 -41.77
CA GLU A 86 28.78 -1.14 -42.48
C GLU A 86 28.82 0.39 -42.65
N ASP A 87 27.78 1.11 -42.23
CA ASP A 87 27.64 2.57 -42.31
C ASP A 87 28.05 3.32 -41.03
N PHE A 88 28.55 2.62 -40.00
CA PHE A 88 29.03 3.28 -38.78
C PHE A 88 30.39 3.96 -39.03
N ARG A 89 30.36 5.27 -39.31
CA ARG A 89 31.50 6.19 -39.29
C ARG A 89 31.39 7.17 -38.14
#